data_AF-A0A948YVL0-F1
#
_entry.id   AF-A0A948YVL0-F1
#
_cell.length_a   1.000
_cell.length_b   1.000
_cell.length_c   1.000
_cell.angle_alpha   90.00
_cell.angle_beta   90.00
_cell.angle_gamma   90.00
#
_symmetry.space_group_name_H-M   'P 1'
#
loop_
_entity.id
_entity.type
_entity.pdbx_description
1 polymer ?
#
loop_
_entity_poly.entity_id
_entity_poly.type
_entity_poly.pdbx_seq_one_letter_code
_entity_poly.pdbx_strand_id
1 'polypeptide(L)' 'MFFCVYAAVSVVDGVLDSLILPYVNTSCMQLFLDEVAARHATDRIVMIVDGAG' A
#
# COMPACT_ATOMS: atom_id res chain seq x y z
N MET A 1 14.89 2.76 -16.46
CA MET A 1 13.67 2.19 -15.85
C MET A 1 13.72 2.53 -14.37
N PHE A 2 12.81 3.36 -13.87
CA PHE A 2 12.74 3.70 -12.45
C PHE A 2 11.57 2.92 -11.83
N PHE A 3 11.81 2.28 -10.68
CA PHE A 3 10.77 1.56 -9.93
C PHE A 3 10.34 2.42 -8.75
N CYS A 4 9.06 2.33 -8.40
CA CYS A 4 8.50 3.05 -7.27
C CYS A 4 8.09 2.05 -6.19
N VAL A 5 8.35 2.41 -4.95
CA VAL A 5 8.04 1.57 -3.79
C VAL A 5 6.83 2.17 -3.10
N TYR A 6 5.77 1.38 -3.02
CA TYR A 6 4.61 1.67 -2.20
C TYR A 6 4.81 0.96 -0.86
N ALA A 7 4.62 1.68 0.25
CA ALA A 7 4.78 1.10 1.57
C ALA A 7 3.79 1.70 2.57
N ALA A 8 3.26 0.87 3.45
CA ALA A 8 2.39 1.24 4.56
C ALA A 8 2.87 0.53 5.82
N VAL A 9 2.89 1.24 6.95
CA VAL A 9 3.30 0.69 8.24
C VAL A 9 2.12 0.69 9.20
N SER A 10 1.88 -0.45 9.85
CA SER A 10 0.95 -0.52 10.98
C SER A 10 1.57 0.17 12.18
N VAL A 11 0.87 1.18 12.71
CA VAL A 11 1.31 1.92 13.91
C VAL A 11 1.23 1.05 15.16
N VAL A 12 0.32 0.06 15.17
CA VAL A 12 0.06 -0.79 16.34
C VAL A 12 1.12 -1.88 16.47
N ASP A 13 1.44 -2.54 15.36
CA ASP A 13 2.28 -3.75 15.36
C ASP A 13 3.67 -3.53 14.75
N GLY A 14 3.89 -2.38 14.11
CA GLY A 14 5.13 -2.09 13.38
C GLY A 14 5.31 -2.91 12.10
N VAL A 15 4.27 -3.64 11.66
CA VAL A 15 4.31 -4.44 10.43
C VAL A 15 4.37 -3.51 9.22
N LEU A 16 5.33 -3.77 8.33
CA LEU A 16 5.51 -3.03 7.08
C LEU A 16 4.99 -3.85 5.90
N ASP A 17 3.99 -3.33 5.22
CA ASP A 17 3.55 -3.81 3.93
C ASP A 17 4.19 -2.97 2.83
N SER A 18 4.90 -3.61 1.90
CA SER A 18 5.51 -2.92 0.76
C SER A 18 5.32 -3.66 -0.54
N LEU A 19 5.26 -2.89 -1.63
CA LEU A 19 5.07 -3.39 -2.99
C LEU A 19 5.87 -2.54 -3.97
N ILE A 20 6.67 -3.21 -4.81
CA ILE A 20 7.46 -2.56 -5.86
C ILE A 20 6.63 -2.55 -7.13
N LEU A 21 6.29 -1.37 -7.63
CA LEU A 21 5.51 -1.18 -8.85
C LEU A 21 6.28 -0.35 -9.88
N PRO A 22 6.07 -0.59 -11.18
CA PRO A 22 6.84 0.05 -12.24
C PRO A 22 6.51 1.53 -12.44
N TYR A 23 5.39 2.04 -11.90
CA TYR A 23 4.94 3.42 -12.10
C TYR A 23 4.26 3.98 -10.83
N VAL A 24 4.34 5.30 -10.64
CA VAL A 24 3.45 6.02 -9.71
C VAL A 24 2.21 6.44 -10.47
N ASN A 25 1.12 5.69 -10.31
CA ASN A 25 -0.18 6.07 -10.85
C ASN A 25 -1.31 5.52 -9.97
N THR A 26 -2.53 5.97 -10.25
CA THR A 26 -3.73 5.59 -9.51
C THR A 26 -4.04 4.10 -9.61
N SER A 27 -3.74 3.45 -10.74
CA SER A 27 -3.91 2.00 -10.91
C SER A 27 -2.94 1.18 -10.06
N CYS A 28 -1.69 1.63 -9.94
CA CYS A 28 -0.67 1.03 -9.09
C CYS A 28 -1.00 1.24 -7.61
N MET A 29 -1.54 2.40 -7.24
CA MET A 29 -2.08 2.63 -5.90
C MET A 29 -3.24 1.69 -5.58
N GLN A 30 -4.17 1.47 -6.53
CA GLN A 30 -5.26 0.50 -6.37
C GLN A 30 -4.74 -0.91 -6.13
N LEU A 31 -3.75 -1.37 -6.92
CA LEU A 31 -3.10 -2.67 -6.72
C LEU A 31 -2.46 -2.81 -5.35
N PHE A 32 -1.81 -1.75 -4.86
CA PHE A 32 -1.24 -1.75 -3.51
C PHE A 32 -2.32 -1.86 -2.44
N LEU A 33 -3.43 -1.13 -2.57
CA LEU A 33 -4.56 -1.21 -1.64
C LEU A 33 -5.18 -2.61 -1.63
N ASP A 34 -5.39 -3.21 -2.80
CA ASP A 34 -5.94 -4.57 -2.92
C ASP A 34 -5.02 -5.62 -2.28
N GLU A 35 -3.69 -5.49 -2.46
CA GLU A 35 -2.70 -6.37 -1.83
C GLU A 35 -2.71 -6.24 -0.31
N VAL A 36 -2.76 -5.02 0.23
CA VAL A 36 -2.82 -4.81 1.68
C VAL A 36 -4.15 -5.30 2.24
N ALA A 37 -5.27 -5.07 1.55
CA ALA A 37 -6.58 -5.57 1.95
C ALA A 37 -6.65 -7.10 1.94
N ALA A 38 -6.01 -7.76 0.97
CA ALA A 38 -5.94 -9.22 0.92
C ALA A 38 -5.08 -9.80 2.05
N ARG A 39 -3.98 -9.13 2.43
CA ARG A 39 -3.10 -9.56 3.54
C ARG A 39 -3.73 -9.39 4.91
N HIS A 40 -4.56 -8.36 5.06
CA HIS A 40 -5.27 -8.02 6.30
C HIS A 40 -6.78 -8.26 6.16
N ALA A 41 -7.19 -9.33 5.48
CA ALA A 41 -8.60 -9.57 5.16
C ALA A 41 -9.51 -9.76 6.39
N THR A 42 -8.95 -10.15 7.53
CA THR A 42 -9.65 -10.29 8.82
C THR A 42 -9.67 -9.02 9.65
N ASP A 43 -8.85 -8.03 9.30
CA ASP A 43 -8.64 -6.82 10.11
C ASP A 43 -9.31 -5.61 9.46
N ARG A 44 -9.85 -4.74 10.30
CA ARG A 44 -10.36 -3.43 9.84
C ARG A 44 -9.24 -2.42 9.97
N ILE A 45 -8.50 -2.22 8.88
CA ILE A 45 -7.41 -1.25 8.80
C ILE A 45 -7.89 0.09 8.21
N VAL A 46 -7.38 1.20 8.75
CA VAL A 46 -7.55 2.54 8.18
C VAL A 46 -6.20 2.99 7.65
N MET A 47 -6.11 3.14 6.34
CA MET A 47 -4.89 3.64 5.68
C MET A 47 -5.01 5.15 5.42
N ILE A 48 -4.03 5.92 5.90
CA ILE A 48 -3.90 7.34 5.58
C ILE A 48 -2.96 7.45 4.38
N VAL A 49 -3.48 7.94 3.27
CA VAL A 49 -2.73 8.17 2.03
C VAL A 49 -2.69 9.67 1.78
N ASP A 50 -1.57 10.19 1.28
CA ASP A 50 -1.35 11.62 1.03
C ASP A 50 -2.20 12.19 -0.12
N GLY A 51 -3.08 11.39 -0.71
CA GLY A 51 -3.94 11.80 -1.82
C GLY A 51 -3.16 12.15 -3.08
N ALA A 52 -1.92 11.68 -3.22
CA ALA A 52 -1.17 11.79 -4.46
C ALA A 52 -1.76 10.83 -5.51
N GLY A 53 -2.80 11.29 -6.19
CA GLY A 53 -3.40 10.70 -7.39
C GLY A 53 -3.04 11.48 -8.64
#